data_AF-A0A7W1V8Z3-F1
#
_entry.id   AF-A0A7W1V8Z3-F1
#
_cell.length_a   1.000
_cell.length_b   1.000
_cell.length_c   1.000
_cell.angle_alpha   90.00
_cell.angle_beta   90.00
_cell.angle_gamma   90.00
#
_symmetry.space_group_name_H-M   'P 1'
#
loop_
_entity.id
_entity.type
_entity.pdbx_description
1 polymer ?
#
loop_
_entity_poly.entity_id
_entity_poly.type
_entity_poly.pdbx_seq_one_letter_code
_entity_poly.pdbx_strand_id
1 'polypeptide(L)'
;MKNKKVIALPKGENFTEKADVVATIEISNDWNDLAKQNPQKAVAEQQRVKNEFHKAFTENFVCRGFNRDEKPQYLLYVNNNNNF
;
A
#
# COMPACT_ATOMS: atom_id res chain seq x y z
N MET A 1 -20.60 0.21 -8.39
CA MET A 1 -19.97 0.11 -9.74
C MET A 1 -18.60 -0.54 -9.58
N LYS A 2 -18.24 -1.58 -10.34
CA LYS A 2 -16.94 -2.28 -10.19
C LYS A 2 -15.78 -1.38 -10.66
N ASN A 3 -14.63 -1.46 -9.97
CA ASN A 3 -13.44 -0.67 -10.27
C ASN A 3 -12.87 -1.04 -11.66
N LYS A 4 -12.57 -0.04 -12.51
CA LYS A 4 -12.01 -0.23 -13.87
C LYS A 4 -10.75 -1.10 -13.88
N LYS A 5 -9.88 -0.95 -12.87
CA LYS A 5 -8.69 -1.80 -12.68
C LYS A 5 -9.03 -3.28 -12.52
N VAL A 6 -10.05 -3.59 -11.72
CA VAL A 6 -10.51 -4.96 -11.44
C VAL A 6 -11.15 -5.59 -12.69
N ILE A 7 -11.62 -4.78 -13.64
CA ILE A 7 -12.16 -5.25 -14.92
C ILE A 7 -11.06 -5.46 -15.96
N ALA A 8 -10.07 -4.55 -16.01
CA ALA A 8 -9.00 -4.56 -17.01
C ALA A 8 -7.94 -5.65 -16.76
N LEU A 9 -7.45 -5.77 -15.51
CA LEU A 9 -6.32 -6.66 -15.20
C LEU A 9 -6.59 -8.15 -15.50
N PRO A 10 -7.78 -8.73 -15.20
CA PRO A 10 -8.07 -10.12 -15.56
C PRO A 10 -8.13 -10.38 -17.07
N LYS A 11 -8.31 -9.33 -17.89
CA LYS A 11 -8.32 -9.42 -19.35
C LYS A 11 -6.93 -9.29 -19.98
N GLY A 12 -5.88 -9.13 -19.16
CA GLY A 12 -4.53 -8.82 -19.63
C GLY A 12 -4.38 -7.39 -20.14
N GLU A 13 -5.36 -6.51 -19.90
CA GLU A 13 -5.26 -5.10 -20.26
C GLU A 13 -4.42 -4.35 -19.23
N ASN A 14 -3.52 -3.49 -19.71
CA ASN A 14 -2.74 -2.61 -18.84
C ASN A 14 -3.65 -1.53 -18.25
N PHE A 15 -3.61 -1.37 -16.93
CA PHE A 15 -4.26 -0.27 -16.22
C PHE A 15 -3.21 0.66 -15.64
N THR A 16 -3.16 1.89 -16.15
CA THR A 16 -2.32 2.96 -15.59
C THR A 16 -3.17 3.81 -14.65
N GLU A 17 -2.78 3.86 -13.38
CA GLU A 17 -3.37 4.79 -12.41
C GLU A 17 -3.02 6.20 -12.84
N LYS A 18 -4.04 7.05 -13.02
CA LYS A 18 -3.85 8.45 -13.47
C LYS A 18 -3.78 9.43 -12.30
N ALA A 19 -4.10 8.97 -11.10
CA ALA A 19 -3.97 9.78 -9.89
C ALA A 19 -2.50 9.85 -9.47
N ASP A 20 -2.10 11.00 -8.94
CA ASP A 20 -0.76 11.17 -8.38
C ASP A 20 -0.64 10.44 -7.03
N VAL A 21 0.53 9.86 -6.80
CA VAL A 21 0.89 9.29 -5.50
C VAL A 21 1.07 10.44 -4.51
N VAL A 22 0.30 10.44 -3.42
CA VAL A 22 0.36 11.49 -2.39
C VAL A 22 1.16 11.09 -1.16
N ALA A 23 1.34 9.78 -0.96
CA ALA A 23 2.18 9.24 0.11
C ALA A 23 2.63 7.83 -0.24
N THR A 24 3.71 7.38 0.41
CA THR A 24 4.19 6.00 0.33
C THR A 24 4.37 5.42 1.74
N ILE A 25 4.23 4.09 1.85
CA ILE A 25 4.49 3.33 3.08
C ILE A 25 5.48 2.23 2.71
N GLU A 26 6.72 2.36 3.16
CA GLU A 26 7.78 1.38 2.93
C GLU A 26 7.60 0.16 3.83
N ILE A 27 7.81 -1.04 3.26
CA ILE A 27 7.88 -2.30 3.99
C ILE A 27 9.26 -2.93 3.84
N SER A 28 9.65 -3.75 4.81
CA SER A 28 10.88 -4.53 4.67
C SER A 28 10.70 -5.61 3.60
N ASN A 29 11.69 -5.73 2.70
CA ASN A 29 11.74 -6.77 1.68
C ASN A 29 11.97 -8.17 2.29
N ASP A 30 12.63 -8.22 3.44
CA ASP A 30 13.06 -9.46 4.12
C ASP A 30 12.19 -9.78 5.34
N TRP A 31 10.88 -9.56 5.25
CA TRP A 31 9.96 -9.67 6.38
C TRP A 31 10.03 -11.03 7.09
N ASN A 32 10.21 -12.11 6.32
CA ASN A 32 10.32 -13.47 6.84
C ASN A 32 11.59 -13.65 7.66
N ASP A 33 12.72 -13.09 7.22
CA ASP A 33 13.99 -13.22 7.93
C ASP A 33 14.01 -12.34 9.17
N LEU A 34 13.45 -11.13 9.09
CA LEU A 34 13.23 -10.27 10.25
C LEU A 34 12.41 -10.97 11.33
N ALA A 35 11.29 -11.60 10.96
CA ALA A 35 10.41 -12.30 11.90
C ALA A 35 11.08 -13.51 12.55
N LYS A 36 11.95 -14.24 11.83
CA LYS A 36 12.68 -15.39 12.37
C LYS A 36 13.81 -14.98 13.31
N GLN A 37 14.57 -13.95 12.92
CA GLN A 37 15.77 -13.53 13.66
C GLN A 37 15.43 -12.65 14.86
N ASN A 38 14.43 -11.78 14.73
CA ASN A 38 14.04 -10.83 15.76
C ASN A 38 12.52 -10.55 15.75
N PRO A 39 11.73 -11.43 16.38
CA PRO A 39 10.28 -11.28 16.45
C PRO A 39 9.83 -9.95 17.07
N GLN A 40 10.52 -9.45 18.09
CA GLN A 40 10.17 -8.18 18.72
C GLN A 40 10.32 -7.01 17.75
N LYS A 41 11.41 -6.99 16.97
CA LYS A 41 11.62 -5.99 15.92
C LYS A 41 10.59 -6.12 14.80
N ALA A 42 10.22 -7.34 14.41
CA ALA A 42 9.16 -7.56 13.42
C ALA A 42 7.79 -7.03 13.88
N VAL A 43 7.45 -7.21 15.16
CA VAL A 43 6.24 -6.62 15.74
C VAL A 43 6.31 -5.10 15.74
N ALA A 44 7.45 -4.52 16.12
CA ALA A 44 7.63 -3.06 16.10
C ALA A 44 7.46 -2.49 14.69
N GLU A 45 8.06 -3.12 13.67
CA GLU A 45 7.87 -2.74 12.26
C GLU A 45 6.42 -2.91 11.80
N GLN A 46 5.74 -3.98 12.21
CA GLN A 46 4.32 -4.15 11.90
C GLN A 46 3.48 -3.03 12.52
N GLN A 47 3.78 -2.62 13.75
CA GLN A 47 3.07 -1.51 14.41
C GLN A 47 3.36 -0.17 13.74
N ARG A 48 4.62 0.08 13.32
CA ARG A 48 4.97 1.25 12.51
C ARG A 48 4.12 1.33 11.25
N VAL A 49 4.11 0.26 10.45
CA VAL A 49 3.33 0.19 9.20
C VAL A 49 1.83 0.39 9.47
N LYS A 50 1.28 -0.24 10.51
CA LYS A 50 -0.13 -0.06 10.92
C LYS A 50 -0.45 1.41 11.27
N ASN A 51 0.45 2.09 11.97
CA ASN A 51 0.26 3.49 12.35
C ASN A 51 0.33 4.42 11.14
N GLU A 52 1.23 4.16 10.19
CA GLU A 52 1.31 4.91 8.93
C GLU A 52 0.03 4.75 8.10
N PHE A 53 -0.51 3.53 8.02
CA PHE A 53 -1.82 3.30 7.38
C PHE A 53 -2.96 4.03 8.10
N HIS A 54 -3.00 4.00 9.45
CA HIS A 54 -4.02 4.75 10.19
C HIS A 54 -3.93 6.25 9.89
N LYS A 55 -2.73 6.83 9.91
CA LYS A 55 -2.52 8.24 9.57
C LYS A 55 -3.00 8.54 8.16
N ALA A 56 -2.62 7.72 7.18
CA ALA A 56 -3.06 7.87 5.80
C ALA A 56 -4.59 7.82 5.67
N PHE A 57 -5.26 6.91 6.38
CA PHE A 57 -6.72 6.83 6.35
C PHE A 57 -7.40 8.03 7.01
N THR A 58 -6.82 8.58 8.09
CA THR A 58 -7.32 9.84 8.68
C THR A 58 -7.19 11.04 7.74
N GLU A 59 -6.21 11.00 6.83
CA GLU A 59 -6.01 12.01 5.77
C GLU A 59 -6.85 11.72 4.51
N ASN A 60 -7.79 10.76 4.57
CA ASN A 60 -8.62 10.31 3.45
C ASN A 60 -7.79 9.82 2.25
N PHE A 61 -6.68 9.13 2.51
CA PHE A 61 -5.91 8.43 1.48
C PHE A 61 -6.33 6.96 1.35
N VAL A 62 -6.04 6.38 0.20
CA VAL A 62 -6.34 4.98 -0.11
C VAL A 62 -5.16 4.32 -0.81
N CYS A 63 -4.80 3.12 -0.35
CA CYS A 63 -3.77 2.30 -0.99
C CYS A 63 -4.31 1.64 -2.25
N ARG A 64 -3.70 1.94 -3.41
CA ARG A 64 -4.13 1.37 -4.71
C ARG A 64 -2.99 0.84 -5.57
N GLY A 65 -1.75 1.01 -5.13
CA GLY A 65 -0.56 0.56 -5.85
C GLY A 65 0.51 0.00 -4.92
N PHE A 66 1.49 -0.67 -5.52
CA PHE A 66 2.64 -1.23 -4.83
C PHE A 66 3.84 -1.17 -5.78
N ASN A 67 4.93 -0.55 -5.33
CA ASN A 67 6.22 -0.61 -6.01
C ASN A 67 7.05 -1.76 -5.39
N ARG A 68 7.64 -2.60 -6.25
CA ARG A 68 8.41 -3.81 -5.92
C ARG A 68 9.92 -3.63 -6.07
N ASP A 69 10.40 -2.40 -6.28
CA ASP A 69 11.83 -2.10 -6.34
C ASP A 69 12.55 -2.46 -5.02
N GLU A 70 13.85 -2.17 -4.93
CA GLU A 70 14.73 -2.51 -3.80
C GLU A 70 14.14 -2.16 -2.42
N LYS A 71 13.34 -1.08 -2.35
CA LYS A 71 12.55 -0.68 -1.18
C LYS A 71 11.06 -0.81 -1.50
N PRO A 72 10.44 -1.97 -1.24
CA PRO A 72 9.06 -2.18 -1.59
C PRO A 72 8.16 -1.22 -0.79
N GLN A 73 7.23 -0.58 -1.49
CA GLN A 73 6.38 0.44 -0.89
C GLN A 73 4.95 0.40 -1.42
N TYR A 74 3.99 0.57 -0.51
CA TYR A 74 2.61 0.84 -0.87
C TYR A 74 2.48 2.27 -1.39
N LEU A 75 1.70 2.44 -2.45
CA LEU A 75 1.42 3.74 -3.06
C LEU A 75 0.02 4.17 -2.66
N LEU A 76 -0.06 5.34 -2.02
CA LEU A 76 -1.29 5.94 -1.53
C LEU A 76 -1.73 7.09 -2.45
N TYR A 77 -3.04 7.21 -2.60
CA TYR A 77 -3.70 8.18 -3.47
C TYR A 77 -4.81 8.87 -2.69
N VAL A 78 -5.19 10.09 -3.07
CA VAL A 78 -6.38 10.74 -2.50
C VAL A 78 -7.62 9.88 -2.77
N ASN A 79 -8.41 9.61 -1.74
CA ASN A 79 -9.67 8.91 -1.90
C ASN A 79 -10.78 9.87 -2.35
N ASN A 80 -10.90 10.03 -3.67
CA ASN A 80 -11.94 10.87 -4.28
C ASN A 80 -13.35 10.24 -4.25
N ASN A 81 -13.49 9.04 -3.70
CA ASN A 81 -14.78 8.36 -3.55
C ASN A 81 -15.29 8.54 -2.11
N ASN A 82 -15.92 9.68 -1.84
CA ASN A 82 -16.74 9.86 -0.63
C ASN A 82 -18.02 9.03 -0.76
N ASN A 83 -17.98 7.77 -0.35
CA ASN A 83 -19.16 6.98 -0.01
C ASN A 83 -18.71 5.90 0.98
N PHE A 84 -18.73 6.26 2.26
CA PHE A 84 -18.82 5.29 3.36
C PHE A 84 -20.29 5.00 3.62
#